data_AF-A0A2E6VBR4-F1
#
_entry.id   AF-A0A2E6VBR4-F1
#
_cell.length_a   1.000
_cell.length_b   1.000
_cell.length_c   1.000
_cell.angle_alpha   90.00
_cell.angle_beta   90.00
_cell.angle_gamma   90.00
#
_symmetry.space_group_name_H-M   'P 1'
#
loop_
_entity.id
_entity.type
_entity.pdbx_description
1 polymer ?
#
loop_
_entity_poly.entity_id
_entity_poly.type
_entity_poly.pdbx_seq_one_letter_code
_entity_poly.pdbx_strand_id
1 'polypeptide(L)'
;MTSCQNEKKLNGTWISSYKFSDNDSIKNYDVGDFPFNQLITFDNGTFHIIEFKYDSYENKRTAQFELKGKNLLDFENKYFVISGNEDYNSEIIDPLTKDSLVFKNYNQNSVYKRLVDSLKNKSIDIKLRGKKFVRNFRKWTDTIQFINDSVYVSNSWKFGDSDHFMWERIKHNGFDILFTENYAPFILKKQIGDEIYVSVLGNKKEDYILKEIE
;
A
#
# COMPACT_ATOMS: atom_id res chain seq x y z
N MET A 1 7.07 -31.14 7.27
CA MET A 1 8.17 -30.15 7.07
C MET A 1 7.75 -29.03 6.10
N THR A 2 6.59 -28.39 6.32
CA THR A 2 5.94 -27.52 5.32
C THR A 2 5.82 -26.04 5.74
N SER A 3 6.04 -25.71 7.03
CA SER A 3 5.91 -24.33 7.56
C SER A 3 7.03 -23.40 7.09
N CYS A 4 8.30 -23.80 7.31
CA CYS A 4 9.46 -22.97 6.98
C CYS A 4 9.60 -22.63 5.48
N GLN A 5 9.07 -23.45 4.57
CA GLN A 5 9.09 -23.15 3.13
C GLN A 5 8.05 -22.09 2.74
N ASN A 6 6.93 -22.00 3.45
CA ASN A 6 5.90 -21.00 3.18
C ASN A 6 6.24 -19.66 3.83
N GLU A 7 6.88 -19.65 5.00
CA GLU A 7 7.39 -18.43 5.65
C GLU A 7 8.40 -17.72 4.75
N LYS A 8 9.33 -18.47 4.12
CA LYS A 8 10.26 -17.93 3.14
C LYS A 8 9.59 -17.29 1.92
N LYS A 9 8.37 -17.68 1.56
CA LYS A 9 7.63 -17.06 0.45
C LYS A 9 7.05 -15.70 0.82
N LEU A 10 6.74 -15.47 2.10
CA LEU A 10 6.28 -14.19 2.62
C LEU A 10 7.39 -13.15 2.72
N ASN A 11 8.65 -13.58 2.90
CA ASN A 11 9.78 -12.66 3.07
C ASN A 11 9.80 -11.53 2.03
N GLY A 12 9.91 -10.30 2.51
CA GLY A 12 9.91 -9.09 1.69
C GLY A 12 8.84 -8.09 2.11
N THR A 13 8.78 -6.97 1.38
CA THR A 13 7.84 -5.88 1.63
C THR A 13 6.62 -5.99 0.71
N TRP A 14 5.44 -5.77 1.28
CA TRP A 14 4.13 -5.81 0.66
C TRP A 14 3.43 -4.49 0.91
N ILE A 15 2.78 -3.93 -0.10
CA ILE A 15 2.07 -2.65 -0.03
C ILE A 15 0.58 -2.86 -0.26
N SER A 16 -0.26 -2.17 0.49
CA SER A 16 -1.70 -2.13 0.30
C SER A 16 -2.07 -1.78 -1.14
N SER A 17 -3.02 -2.52 -1.70
CA SER A 17 -3.36 -2.47 -3.12
C SER A 17 -4.81 -2.06 -3.34
N TYR A 18 -5.75 -2.93 -2.98
CA TYR A 18 -7.20 -2.70 -3.07
C TYR A 18 -7.93 -3.58 -2.08
N LYS A 19 -9.21 -3.29 -1.86
CA LYS A 19 -10.11 -4.09 -1.04
C LYS A 19 -11.29 -4.61 -1.87
N PHE A 20 -11.87 -5.74 -1.48
CA PHE A 20 -13.06 -6.28 -2.12
C PHE A 20 -13.90 -7.09 -1.12
N SER A 21 -15.20 -7.18 -1.35
CA SER A 21 -16.11 -8.08 -0.63
C SER A 21 -16.37 -9.33 -1.48
N ASP A 22 -16.69 -10.48 -0.88
CA ASP A 22 -16.91 -11.72 -1.63
C ASP A 22 -18.07 -11.65 -2.65
N ASN A 23 -19.01 -10.72 -2.44
CA ASN A 23 -20.13 -10.46 -3.35
C ASN A 23 -19.86 -9.33 -4.37
N ASP A 24 -18.70 -8.69 -4.32
CA ASP A 24 -18.34 -7.63 -5.27
C ASP A 24 -17.64 -8.22 -6.50
N SER A 25 -18.01 -7.74 -7.69
CA SER A 25 -17.07 -7.85 -8.81
C SER A 25 -15.85 -7.00 -8.48
N ILE A 26 -14.63 -7.55 -8.62
CA ILE A 26 -13.39 -6.78 -8.40
C ILE A 26 -13.40 -5.60 -9.39
N LYS A 27 -13.78 -4.42 -8.90
CA LYS A 27 -13.80 -3.20 -9.70
C LYS A 27 -12.36 -2.74 -9.92
N ASN A 28 -12.15 -2.03 -11.03
CA ASN A 28 -10.92 -1.27 -11.14
C ASN A 28 -10.91 -0.22 -10.04
N TYR A 29 -9.74 0.05 -9.47
CA TYR A 29 -9.57 1.21 -8.59
C TYR A 29 -10.10 2.43 -9.33
N ASP A 30 -11.18 3.00 -8.81
CA ASP A 30 -11.64 4.31 -9.22
C ASP A 30 -10.93 5.31 -8.32
N VAL A 31 -10.36 6.35 -8.95
CA VAL A 31 -9.75 7.46 -8.21
C VAL A 31 -10.83 7.98 -7.24
N GLY A 32 -10.50 8.15 -5.95
CA GLY A 32 -11.46 8.53 -4.91
C GLY A 32 -11.85 7.41 -3.93
N ASP A 33 -11.50 6.15 -4.22
CA ASP A 33 -11.60 5.08 -3.21
C ASP A 33 -10.58 5.33 -2.09
N PHE A 34 -11.06 5.35 -0.84
CA PHE A 34 -10.21 5.53 0.35
C PHE A 34 -9.13 4.43 0.39
N PRO A 35 -7.85 4.79 0.21
CA PRO A 35 -6.76 3.85 0.28
C PRO A 35 -6.57 3.39 1.72
N PHE A 36 -6.27 2.11 1.92
CA PHE A 36 -5.85 1.62 3.23
C PHE A 36 -4.33 1.61 3.26
N ASN A 37 -3.76 2.80 3.36
CA ASN A 37 -2.32 3.07 3.25
C ASN A 37 -1.50 2.28 4.29
N GLN A 38 -0.99 1.12 3.89
CA GLN A 38 -0.27 0.21 4.77
C GLN A 38 0.86 -0.52 4.04
N LEU A 39 1.97 -0.71 4.74
CA LEU A 39 3.09 -1.56 4.35
C LEU A 39 3.27 -2.67 5.36
N ILE A 40 3.55 -3.87 4.87
CA ILE A 40 3.88 -5.03 5.69
C ILE A 40 5.20 -5.61 5.19
N THR A 41 6.17 -5.78 6.07
CA THR A 41 7.42 -6.47 5.76
C THR A 41 7.53 -7.71 6.61
N PHE A 42 7.66 -8.88 5.96
CA PHE A 42 8.02 -10.12 6.64
C PHE A 42 9.52 -10.35 6.49
N ASP A 43 10.18 -10.61 7.61
CA ASP A 43 11.58 -10.99 7.64
C ASP A 43 11.87 -11.92 8.83
N ASN A 44 12.46 -13.08 8.55
CA ASN A 44 12.95 -14.04 9.55
C ASN A 44 11.97 -14.35 10.70
N GLY A 45 10.69 -14.62 10.39
CA GLY A 45 9.68 -14.96 11.40
C GLY A 45 9.09 -13.75 12.14
N THR A 46 9.52 -12.54 11.82
CA THR A 46 8.91 -11.28 12.26
C THR A 46 8.18 -10.58 11.13
N PHE A 47 7.14 -9.84 11.48
CA PHE A 47 6.54 -8.88 10.57
C PHE A 47 6.61 -7.47 11.16
N HIS A 48 6.75 -6.49 10.28
CA HIS A 48 6.71 -5.06 10.60
C HIS A 48 5.63 -4.40 9.76
N ILE A 49 4.72 -3.68 10.41
CA ILE A 49 3.66 -2.90 9.78
C ILE A 49 3.97 -1.42 9.91
N ILE A 50 3.77 -0.67 8.83
CA ILE A 50 3.72 0.79 8.82
C ILE A 50 2.38 1.20 8.20
N GLU A 51 1.59 1.94 8.95
CA GLU A 51 0.31 2.52 8.56
C GLU A 51 0.44 4.04 8.40
N PHE A 52 -0.49 4.61 7.66
CA PHE A 52 -0.62 6.06 7.54
C PHE A 52 -0.89 6.71 8.90
N LYS A 53 -0.03 7.66 9.29
CA LYS A 53 -0.05 8.26 10.63
C LYS A 53 -1.33 9.03 10.99
N TYR A 54 -2.16 9.35 10.01
CA TYR A 54 -3.42 10.06 10.22
C TYR A 54 -4.62 9.13 10.41
N ASP A 55 -4.48 7.83 10.09
CA ASP A 55 -5.56 6.84 10.22
C ASP A 55 -5.49 6.09 11.56
N SER A 56 -4.29 6.01 12.17
CA SER A 56 -4.03 5.19 13.37
C SER A 56 -3.17 5.94 14.39
N TYR A 57 -3.54 5.87 15.68
CA TYR A 57 -2.72 6.39 16.79
C TYR A 57 -1.37 5.65 16.91
N GLU A 58 -1.39 4.32 16.78
CA GLU A 58 -0.19 3.48 16.67
C GLU A 58 0.01 2.98 15.24
N ASN A 59 0.75 3.76 14.47
CA ASN A 59 0.92 3.55 13.04
C ASN A 59 2.15 2.71 12.66
N LYS A 60 2.87 2.15 13.64
CA LYS A 60 4.00 1.23 13.42
C LYS A 60 3.96 0.11 14.43
N ARG A 61 4.09 -1.13 13.96
CA ARG A 61 3.99 -2.33 14.81
C ARG A 61 4.97 -3.40 14.35
N THR A 62 5.48 -4.17 15.30
CA THR A 62 6.36 -5.31 15.00
C THR A 62 5.97 -6.46 15.91
N ALA A 63 5.78 -7.65 15.34
CA ALA A 63 5.52 -8.86 16.11
C ALA A 63 6.05 -10.11 15.40
N GLN A 64 6.08 -11.22 16.12
CA GLN A 64 6.40 -12.52 15.55
C GLN A 64 5.20 -13.05 14.75
N PHE A 65 5.46 -13.79 13.68
CA PHE A 65 4.44 -14.55 12.97
C PHE A 65 4.86 -16.01 12.83
N GLU A 66 3.89 -16.90 12.83
CA GLU A 66 4.08 -18.32 12.57
C GLU A 66 2.99 -18.78 11.60
N LEU A 67 3.36 -19.47 10.53
CA LEU A 67 2.38 -19.98 9.57
C LEU A 67 1.79 -21.31 10.01
N LYS A 68 0.71 -21.26 10.79
CA LYS A 68 -0.03 -22.47 11.18
C LYS A 68 -0.94 -22.92 10.05
N GLY A 69 -0.63 -24.06 9.44
CA GLY A 69 -1.54 -24.73 8.50
C GLY A 69 -2.57 -25.56 9.27
N LYS A 70 -3.81 -25.09 9.39
CA LYS A 70 -4.93 -25.94 9.81
C LYS A 70 -6.19 -25.56 9.05
N ASN A 71 -6.99 -26.56 8.70
CA ASN A 71 -8.40 -26.41 8.37
C ASN A 71 -9.13 -26.02 9.66
N LEU A 72 -9.65 -24.79 9.73
CA LEU A 72 -10.76 -24.48 10.63
C LEU A 72 -11.96 -24.63 9.72
N LEU A 73 -12.88 -25.44 10.22
CA LEU A 73 -14.20 -25.70 9.68
C LEU A 73 -14.75 -24.41 9.06
N ASP A 74 -15.15 -24.47 7.78
CA ASP A 74 -15.84 -23.45 6.96
C ASP A 74 -15.05 -22.77 5.83
N PHE A 75 -13.72 -22.95 5.73
CA PHE A 75 -12.97 -22.52 4.54
C PHE A 75 -12.23 -23.69 3.90
N GLU A 76 -12.68 -24.17 2.74
CA GLU A 76 -12.02 -25.23 1.95
C GLU A 76 -10.59 -24.88 1.48
N ASN A 77 -10.11 -23.67 1.77
CA ASN A 77 -8.79 -23.18 1.40
C ASN A 77 -7.81 -23.21 2.58
N LYS A 78 -6.56 -23.63 2.31
CA LYS A 78 -5.45 -23.53 3.26
C LYS A 78 -5.21 -22.07 3.61
N TYR A 79 -5.52 -21.65 4.82
CA TYR A 79 -5.21 -20.31 5.32
C TYR A 79 -4.03 -20.34 6.29
N PHE A 80 -3.40 -19.17 6.47
CA PHE A 80 -2.37 -18.96 7.49
C PHE A 80 -2.83 -17.90 8.49
N VAL A 81 -2.48 -18.07 9.76
CA VAL A 81 -2.81 -17.14 10.84
C VAL A 81 -1.53 -16.48 11.36
N ILE A 82 -1.49 -15.15 11.45
CA ILE A 82 -0.40 -14.43 12.10
C ILE A 82 -0.64 -14.49 13.62
N SER A 83 -0.14 -15.53 14.31
CA SER A 83 -0.23 -15.62 15.78
C SER A 83 1.15 -15.68 16.42
N GLY A 84 1.63 -14.55 16.91
CA GLY A 84 2.76 -14.46 17.84
C GLY A 84 2.32 -13.80 19.14
N ASN A 85 1.53 -14.50 19.95
CA ASN A 85 1.19 -14.19 21.36
C ASN A 85 0.27 -12.99 21.71
N GLU A 86 -0.47 -12.36 20.79
CA GLU A 86 -1.49 -11.35 21.17
C GLU A 86 -2.80 -11.52 20.38
N ASP A 87 -3.92 -11.08 20.99
CA ASP A 87 -5.33 -11.15 20.54
C ASP A 87 -5.62 -10.34 19.26
N TYR A 88 -4.74 -10.37 18.26
CA TYR A 88 -5.01 -9.72 16.99
C TYR A 88 -5.72 -10.70 16.07
N ASN A 89 -6.90 -10.24 15.63
CA ASN A 89 -7.71 -10.74 14.52
C ASN A 89 -6.98 -11.79 13.70
N SER A 90 -7.51 -13.01 13.69
CA SER A 90 -7.04 -14.11 12.87
C SER A 90 -7.14 -13.75 11.39
N GLU A 91 -6.14 -13.04 10.87
CA GLU A 91 -6.09 -12.62 9.47
C GLU A 91 -5.69 -13.83 8.65
N ILE A 92 -6.71 -14.40 7.99
CA ILE A 92 -6.57 -15.53 7.10
C ILE A 92 -5.85 -15.05 5.84
N ILE A 93 -4.65 -15.58 5.63
CA ILE A 93 -3.92 -15.39 4.37
C ILE A 93 -4.40 -16.45 3.35
N ASP A 94 -5.09 -16.04 2.29
CA ASP A 94 -5.45 -16.92 1.15
C ASP A 94 -4.18 -17.36 0.38
N PRO A 95 -4.19 -18.43 -0.45
CA PRO A 95 -2.95 -19.02 -0.95
C PRO A 95 -2.10 -17.98 -1.69
N LEU A 96 -0.90 -17.78 -1.14
CA LEU A 96 0.10 -16.85 -1.63
C LEU A 96 0.33 -17.05 -3.14
N THR A 97 -0.12 -16.08 -3.93
CA THR A 97 0.43 -15.96 -5.28
C THR A 97 1.84 -15.38 -5.14
N LYS A 98 2.65 -15.47 -6.21
CA LYS A 98 4.03 -14.94 -6.19
C LYS A 98 4.09 -13.44 -5.84
N ASP A 99 3.03 -12.70 -6.17
CA ASP A 99 2.98 -11.25 -6.20
C ASP A 99 1.88 -10.64 -5.31
N SER A 100 0.98 -11.45 -4.73
CA SER A 100 -0.19 -10.97 -3.99
C SER A 100 -0.39 -11.72 -2.67
N LEU A 101 -0.82 -10.96 -1.66
CA LEU A 101 -1.18 -11.42 -0.34
C LEU A 101 -2.61 -10.94 -0.07
N VAL A 102 -3.50 -11.83 0.35
CA VAL A 102 -4.90 -11.48 0.63
C VAL A 102 -5.18 -11.77 2.09
N PHE A 103 -5.52 -10.73 2.85
CA PHE A 103 -6.01 -10.87 4.21
C PHE A 103 -7.53 -10.91 4.16
N LYS A 104 -8.10 -12.06 4.51
CA LYS A 104 -9.55 -12.20 4.61
C LYS A 104 -10.04 -11.66 5.94
N ASN A 105 -11.12 -10.89 5.87
CA ASN A 105 -11.84 -10.38 7.03
C ASN A 105 -13.34 -10.52 6.74
N TYR A 106 -14.15 -10.66 7.78
CA TYR A 106 -15.58 -10.97 7.67
C TYR A 106 -16.36 -10.01 6.76
N ASN A 107 -15.95 -8.74 6.69
CA ASN A 107 -16.66 -7.72 5.94
C ASN A 107 -15.97 -7.31 4.63
N GLN A 108 -14.64 -7.38 4.57
CA GLN A 108 -13.89 -6.87 3.43
C GLN A 108 -12.49 -7.47 3.40
N ASN A 109 -12.12 -8.08 2.28
CA ASN A 109 -10.79 -8.62 2.05
C ASN A 109 -9.82 -7.50 1.65
N SER A 110 -8.61 -7.54 2.19
CA SER A 110 -7.53 -6.59 1.87
C SER A 110 -6.45 -7.26 1.04
N VAL A 111 -6.09 -6.67 -0.10
CA VAL A 111 -5.05 -7.19 -0.98
C VAL A 111 -3.79 -6.37 -0.88
N TYR A 112 -2.66 -7.03 -0.73
CA TYR A 112 -1.34 -6.43 -0.77
C TYR A 112 -0.56 -6.97 -1.98
N LYS A 113 0.28 -6.12 -2.56
CA LYS A 113 1.17 -6.48 -3.66
C LYS A 113 2.62 -6.45 -3.21
N ARG A 114 3.40 -7.42 -3.66
CA ARG A 114 4.82 -7.50 -3.34
C ARG A 114 5.61 -6.37 -4.01
N LEU A 115 6.42 -5.66 -3.22
CA LEU A 115 7.41 -4.73 -3.74
C LEU A 115 8.65 -5.50 -4.19
N VAL A 116 9.02 -5.30 -5.47
CA VAL A 116 10.20 -5.92 -6.09
C VAL A 116 11.29 -4.88 -6.29
N ASP A 117 12.55 -5.31 -6.32
CA ASP A 117 13.72 -4.41 -6.37
C ASP A 117 13.72 -3.41 -7.52
N SER A 118 13.05 -3.71 -8.64
CA SER A 118 12.91 -2.76 -9.76
C SER A 118 12.10 -1.50 -9.43
N LEU A 119 11.34 -1.52 -8.33
CA LEU A 119 10.57 -0.39 -7.80
C LEU A 119 11.34 0.45 -6.79
N LYS A 120 12.55 0.03 -6.39
CA LYS A 120 13.39 0.82 -5.46
C LYS A 120 13.71 2.18 -6.04
N ASN A 121 13.78 3.16 -5.15
CA ASN A 121 14.07 4.53 -5.53
C ASN A 121 15.54 4.65 -5.99
N LYS A 122 15.76 5.35 -7.10
CA LYS A 122 17.08 5.58 -7.71
C LYS A 122 17.52 7.04 -7.66
N SER A 123 16.78 7.89 -6.95
CA SER A 123 17.06 9.32 -6.81
C SER A 123 17.55 9.62 -5.40
N ILE A 124 18.45 10.59 -5.27
CA ILE A 124 19.01 10.95 -3.96
C ILE A 124 18.01 11.78 -3.16
N ASP A 125 17.33 12.73 -3.80
CA ASP A 125 16.37 13.62 -3.15
C ASP A 125 15.26 14.06 -4.11
N ILE A 126 14.07 13.47 -3.96
CA ILE A 126 12.85 13.95 -4.63
C ILE A 126 12.19 14.96 -3.70
N LYS A 127 12.00 16.21 -4.13
CA LYS A 127 11.37 17.26 -3.30
C LYS A 127 9.90 17.40 -3.66
N LEU A 128 9.03 17.30 -2.67
CA LEU A 128 7.59 17.47 -2.83
C LEU A 128 7.08 18.77 -2.18
N ARG A 129 7.57 19.11 -0.99
CA ARG A 129 7.13 20.28 -0.24
C ARG A 129 7.19 21.58 -1.05
N GLY A 130 6.09 22.32 -1.06
CA GLY A 130 5.93 23.58 -1.78
C GLY A 130 5.85 23.41 -3.30
N LYS A 131 5.79 22.18 -3.81
CA LYS A 131 5.75 21.89 -5.25
C LYS A 131 4.36 21.48 -5.69
N LYS A 132 4.09 21.76 -6.97
CA LYS A 132 2.84 21.46 -7.64
C LYS A 132 3.12 20.55 -8.82
N PHE A 133 2.30 19.52 -8.98
CA PHE A 133 2.50 18.51 -10.00
C PHE A 133 1.22 18.27 -10.78
N VAL A 134 1.35 18.12 -12.10
CA VAL A 134 0.31 17.55 -12.94
C VAL A 134 0.47 16.04 -12.96
N ARG A 135 -0.63 15.35 -12.67
CA ARG A 135 -0.77 13.89 -12.77
C ARG A 135 -1.70 13.59 -13.93
N ASN A 136 -1.16 12.91 -14.94
CA ASN A 136 -1.98 12.34 -16.01
C ASN A 136 -2.19 10.85 -15.73
N PHE A 137 -3.43 10.47 -15.46
CA PHE A 137 -3.80 9.11 -15.10
C PHE A 137 -5.00 8.64 -15.92
N ARG A 138 -4.74 7.73 -16.88
CA ARG A 138 -5.72 7.28 -17.87
C ARG A 138 -6.36 8.48 -18.59
N LYS A 139 -7.64 8.76 -18.31
CA LYS A 139 -8.42 9.87 -18.89
C LYS A 139 -8.53 11.08 -17.95
N TRP A 140 -7.93 11.01 -16.77
CA TRP A 140 -8.01 12.03 -15.73
C TRP A 140 -6.71 12.82 -15.66
N THR A 141 -6.84 14.14 -15.65
CA THR A 141 -5.74 15.07 -15.38
C THR A 141 -6.05 15.76 -14.07
N ASP A 142 -5.14 15.58 -13.12
CA ASP A 142 -5.26 16.12 -11.77
C ASP A 142 -4.03 16.98 -11.47
N THR A 143 -4.20 17.99 -10.63
CA THR A 143 -3.11 18.83 -10.14
C THR A 143 -3.02 18.66 -8.64
N ILE A 144 -1.85 18.20 -8.17
CA ILE A 144 -1.55 17.92 -6.77
C ILE A 144 -0.52 18.94 -6.29
N GLN A 145 -0.87 19.76 -5.29
CA GLN A 145 0.03 20.73 -4.70
C GLN A 145 0.35 20.35 -3.26
N PHE A 146 1.60 19.99 -2.98
CA PHE A 146 2.04 19.66 -1.62
C PHE A 146 2.39 20.96 -0.88
N ILE A 147 1.44 21.51 -0.12
CA ILE A 147 1.58 22.81 0.55
C ILE A 147 2.71 22.79 1.58
N ASN A 148 2.76 21.75 2.41
CA ASN A 148 3.77 21.54 3.44
C ASN A 148 4.05 20.04 3.61
N ASP A 149 4.80 19.65 4.64
CA ASP A 149 5.21 18.25 4.91
C ASP A 149 4.07 17.30 5.35
N SER A 150 2.82 17.75 5.26
CA SER A 150 1.67 17.02 5.80
C SER A 150 0.39 17.24 5.00
N VAL A 151 0.25 18.38 4.34
CA VAL A 151 -0.96 18.77 3.61
C VAL A 151 -0.68 18.93 2.13
N TYR A 152 -1.60 18.44 1.30
CA TYR A 152 -1.67 18.71 -0.13
C TYR A 152 -3.07 19.15 -0.54
N VAL A 153 -3.17 19.79 -1.69
CA VAL A 153 -4.43 20.16 -2.34
C VAL A 153 -4.53 19.44 -3.68
N SER A 154 -5.73 18.97 -4.03
CA SER A 154 -6.03 18.43 -5.37
C SER A 154 -7.16 19.21 -6.02
N ASN A 155 -7.05 19.46 -7.33
CA ASN A 155 -8.12 20.10 -8.09
C ASN A 155 -9.24 19.12 -8.51
N SER A 156 -8.99 17.81 -8.42
CA SER A 156 -9.93 16.76 -8.80
C SER A 156 -10.72 16.21 -7.61
N TRP A 157 -10.32 16.53 -6.38
CA TRP A 157 -10.90 15.99 -5.15
C TRP A 157 -11.32 17.07 -4.18
N LYS A 158 -12.49 16.86 -3.58
CA LYS A 158 -12.97 17.61 -2.41
C LYS A 158 -13.65 16.65 -1.45
N PHE A 159 -13.38 16.81 -0.17
CA PHE A 159 -14.14 16.15 0.90
C PHE A 159 -15.03 17.20 1.58
N GLY A 160 -16.32 17.18 1.22
CA GLY A 160 -17.22 18.30 1.52
C GLY A 160 -16.72 19.58 0.86
N ASP A 161 -16.49 20.62 1.66
CA ASP A 161 -15.98 21.91 1.18
C ASP A 161 -14.44 22.01 1.20
N SER A 162 -13.75 21.00 1.74
CA SER A 162 -12.28 20.99 1.82
C SER A 162 -11.65 20.33 0.60
N ASP A 163 -10.66 20.99 0.02
CA ASP A 163 -9.72 20.42 -0.97
C ASP A 163 -8.35 20.10 -0.34
N HIS A 164 -8.23 20.25 0.99
CA HIS A 164 -7.02 19.94 1.74
C HIS A 164 -7.04 18.49 2.22
N PHE A 165 -5.96 17.79 1.95
CA PHE A 165 -5.78 16.37 2.24
C PHE A 165 -4.43 16.11 2.89
N MET A 166 -4.34 15.04 3.66
CA MET A 166 -3.11 14.65 4.34
C MET A 166 -2.24 13.75 3.45
N TRP A 167 -0.92 13.89 3.61
CA TRP A 167 0.06 12.98 3.02
C TRP A 167 1.21 12.67 3.97
N GLU A 168 1.88 11.55 3.70
CA GLU A 168 3.04 11.06 4.44
C GLU A 168 3.99 10.35 3.49
N ARG A 169 5.29 10.57 3.67
CA ARG A 169 6.32 9.88 2.89
C ARG A 169 7.10 8.90 3.76
N ILE A 170 7.22 7.69 3.27
CA ILE A 170 7.85 6.55 3.94
C ILE A 170 9.01 6.06 3.08
N LYS A 171 10.21 6.11 3.66
CA LYS A 171 11.39 5.44 3.09
C LYS A 171 11.59 4.13 3.83
N HIS A 172 11.48 3.01 3.13
CA HIS A 172 11.55 1.68 3.74
C HIS A 172 12.19 0.67 2.79
N ASN A 173 13.21 -0.06 3.24
CA ASN A 173 13.93 -1.09 2.45
C ASN A 173 14.36 -0.63 1.03
N GLY A 174 14.73 0.64 0.87
CA GLY A 174 15.11 1.24 -0.43
C GLY A 174 13.93 1.66 -1.32
N PHE A 175 12.70 1.45 -0.88
CA PHE A 175 11.50 2.01 -1.50
C PHE A 175 11.22 3.41 -0.94
N ASP A 176 10.69 4.28 -1.79
CA ASP A 176 10.24 5.62 -1.42
C ASP A 176 8.76 5.72 -1.78
N ILE A 177 7.93 5.79 -0.74
CA ILE A 177 6.49 5.57 -0.82
C ILE A 177 5.79 6.82 -0.31
N LEU A 178 4.78 7.26 -1.03
CA LEU A 178 3.93 8.38 -0.64
C LEU A 178 2.52 7.86 -0.40
N PHE A 179 2.09 7.96 0.86
CA PHE A 179 0.72 7.76 1.29
C PHE A 179 -0.04 9.07 1.24
N THR A 180 -1.30 8.99 0.83
CA THR A 180 -2.22 10.12 0.67
C THR A 180 -3.62 9.70 1.03
N GLU A 181 -4.47 10.61 1.50
CA GLU A 181 -5.86 10.28 1.85
C GLU A 181 -6.74 9.81 0.68
N ASN A 182 -6.46 10.25 -0.56
CA ASN A 182 -7.38 9.99 -1.68
C ASN A 182 -6.80 9.17 -2.83
N TYR A 183 -5.51 8.85 -2.78
CA TYR A 183 -4.88 8.03 -3.80
C TYR A 183 -4.26 6.78 -3.19
N ALA A 184 -4.38 5.67 -3.92
CA ALA A 184 -3.59 4.48 -3.65
C ALA A 184 -2.08 4.84 -3.53
N PRO A 185 -1.32 4.15 -2.67
CA PRO A 185 0.08 4.48 -2.41
C PRO A 185 0.93 4.67 -3.67
N PHE A 186 1.63 5.79 -3.75
CA PHE A 186 2.56 6.06 -4.83
C PHE A 186 3.93 5.51 -4.48
N ILE A 187 4.53 4.77 -5.40
CA ILE A 187 5.92 4.33 -5.30
C ILE A 187 6.76 5.23 -6.19
N LEU A 188 7.55 6.11 -5.58
CA LEU A 188 8.41 7.07 -6.27
C LEU A 188 9.70 6.35 -6.68
N LYS A 189 9.89 6.14 -7.99
CA LYS A 189 11.02 5.32 -8.50
C LYS A 189 12.25 6.15 -8.82
N LYS A 190 12.07 7.29 -9.48
CA LYS A 190 13.16 8.19 -9.89
C LYS A 190 12.58 9.54 -10.29
N GLN A 191 13.42 10.56 -10.24
CA GLN A 191 13.18 11.88 -10.79
C GLN A 191 14.20 12.19 -11.90
N ILE A 192 13.72 12.73 -13.01
CA ILE A 192 14.53 13.23 -14.13
C ILE A 192 14.00 14.62 -14.47
N GLY A 193 14.78 15.67 -14.18
CA GLY A 193 14.30 17.04 -14.33
C GLY A 193 13.07 17.32 -13.46
N ASP A 194 12.01 17.82 -14.09
CA ASP A 194 10.70 18.11 -13.51
C ASP A 194 9.78 16.88 -13.43
N GLU A 195 10.21 15.71 -13.89
CA GLU A 195 9.39 14.51 -13.95
C GLU A 195 9.74 13.49 -12.86
N ILE A 196 8.76 13.14 -12.03
CA ILE A 196 8.84 12.03 -11.07
C ILE A 196 8.11 10.82 -11.65
N TYR A 197 8.84 9.71 -11.80
CA TYR A 197 8.31 8.45 -12.29
C TYR A 197 7.71 7.66 -11.14
N VAL A 198 6.41 7.40 -11.22
CA VAL A 198 5.62 6.78 -10.16
C VAL A 198 5.07 5.44 -10.63
N SER A 199 4.93 4.49 -9.70
CA SER A 199 4.09 3.31 -9.85
C SER A 199 3.00 3.28 -8.79
N VAL A 200 1.84 2.77 -9.16
CA VAL A 200 0.77 2.39 -8.23
C VAL A 200 0.47 0.91 -8.44
N LEU A 201 0.41 0.15 -7.35
CA LEU A 201 0.07 -1.26 -7.38
C LEU A 201 -1.38 -1.45 -6.93
N GLY A 202 -2.34 -1.04 -7.75
CA GLY A 202 -3.76 -1.33 -7.52
C GLY A 202 -4.15 -2.74 -8.01
N ASN A 203 -5.44 -2.94 -8.28
CA ASN A 203 -5.92 -4.18 -8.93
C ASN A 203 -5.21 -4.45 -10.27
N LYS A 204 -4.84 -3.37 -10.95
CA LYS A 204 -3.89 -3.34 -12.06
C LYS A 204 -2.71 -2.46 -11.67
N LYS A 205 -1.50 -2.90 -12.01
CA LYS A 205 -0.31 -2.06 -11.90
C LYS A 205 -0.40 -0.92 -12.91
N GLU A 206 -0.07 0.27 -12.46
CA GLU A 206 -0.02 1.46 -13.30
C GLU A 206 1.28 2.21 -13.10
N ASP A 207 1.79 2.76 -14.18
CA ASP A 207 3.00 3.56 -14.23
C ASP A 207 2.64 4.91 -14.85
N TYR A 208 3.01 6.01 -14.19
CA TYR A 208 2.76 7.36 -14.71
C TYR A 208 3.80 8.35 -14.20
N ILE A 209 3.71 9.58 -14.71
CA ILE A 209 4.63 10.67 -14.40
C ILE A 209 3.86 11.76 -13.64
N LEU A 210 4.45 12.22 -12.53
CA LEU A 210 4.10 13.49 -11.91
C LEU A 210 5.05 14.55 -12.47
N LYS A 211 4.53 15.50 -13.24
CA LYS A 211 5.32 16.57 -13.84
C LYS A 211 5.19 17.84 -13.01
N GLU A 212 6.30 18.36 -12.48
CA GLU A 212 6.32 19.61 -11.73
C GLU A 212 5.89 20.77 -12.63
N ILE A 213 5.06 21.67 -12.09
CA ILE A 213 4.60 22.88 -12.75
C ILE A 213 4.72 24.07 -11.79
N GLU A 214 4.69 25.28 -12.36
CA GLU A 214 4.66 26.54 -11.61
C GLU A 214 3.34 26.77 -10.84
#